data_AF-A0A2N2L9L8-F1
#
_entry.id   AF-A0A2N2L9L8-F1
#
_cell.length_a   1.000
_cell.length_b   1.000
_cell.length_c   1.000
_cell.angle_alpha   90.00
_cell.angle_beta   90.00
_cell.angle_gamma   90.00
#
_symmetry.space_group_name_H-M   'P 1'
#
loop_
_entity.id
_entity.type
_entity.pdbx_description
1 polymer ?
#
loop_
_entity_poly.entity_id
_entity_poly.type
_entity_poly.pdbx_seq_one_letter_code
_entity_poly.pdbx_strand_id
1 'polypeptide(L)'
;MKHKYAAMAVCFLFVLGFALTSCFESSTEPDPNDMGGANTLARQAMVQLNQVVIDMSETSTEINTADDLMAQATFNQIEAKFNQALALDTDNPMANLGIAMLEIVRINYDDELWSMIDDADSMGTGSKRIINNQYQFLAQAPLRVMNHYRFGKDNSFSIMRVQNYIKASVLPRLDNSISRLNHAVAMADSNSIMIDTGEEYMEVDCGEIYAFRASVRVLSAAFNLMVAYDFDMIDSNNSYNWMLDMINISITPVNTQDPYNYSVNNGVLTLDYWNPWDYEYEAEEAYRSQVIAKTVKYNLDHNPNFGKLTDPGRLTAARNAILGATADVRLGVDYIMNETDSQANDVIKIENIISMNNNIPPTDSDAPNFTATWQSIEDITNWLDTVISSSYAMDENGVQFTVNLGAFFGGAVTDIEEVLPYFHWNDPAQSWVQSHVQWQNEYYTSTYGFFYNGNYVYIDNITKVISRRNGLEMNMGYNTDSVGNMIGDSEMPFLPDYTFKGILPGMTRAKYLQLFG
;
A
#
# COMPACT_ATOMS: atom_id res chain seq x y z
N MET A 1 7.27 2.98 -17.07
CA MET A 1 6.03 2.92 -16.26
C MET A 1 5.98 3.84 -15.02
N LYS A 2 7.07 4.50 -14.58
CA LYS A 2 7.06 5.37 -13.37
C LYS A 2 6.53 6.82 -13.56
N HIS A 3 6.12 7.23 -14.76
CA HIS A 3 5.88 8.66 -15.07
C HIS A 3 4.44 9.04 -15.46
N LYS A 4 3.46 8.13 -15.45
CA LYS A 4 2.10 8.44 -15.96
C LYS A 4 0.98 8.44 -14.91
N TYR A 5 1.11 7.68 -13.82
CA TYR A 5 0.23 7.84 -12.64
C TYR A 5 0.57 9.08 -11.79
N ALA A 6 1.68 9.75 -12.13
CA ALA A 6 2.07 11.00 -11.51
C ALA A 6 1.07 12.11 -11.82
N ALA A 7 0.50 12.21 -13.02
CA ALA A 7 -0.30 13.39 -13.39
C ALA A 7 -1.60 13.56 -12.58
N MET A 8 -2.32 12.47 -12.28
CA MET A 8 -3.59 12.52 -11.53
C MET A 8 -3.35 12.65 -10.01
N ALA A 9 -2.30 12.00 -9.49
CA ALA A 9 -1.83 12.20 -8.11
C ALA A 9 -1.17 13.58 -7.91
N VAL A 10 -0.54 14.15 -8.95
CA VAL A 10 0.06 15.50 -8.96
C VAL A 10 -1.01 16.57 -9.06
N CYS A 11 -2.07 16.40 -9.86
CA CYS A 11 -3.23 17.31 -9.84
C CYS A 11 -3.94 17.29 -8.47
N PHE A 12 -4.14 16.12 -7.85
CA PHE A 12 -4.69 16.03 -6.49
C PHE A 12 -3.75 16.55 -5.38
N LEU A 13 -2.43 16.40 -5.55
CA LEU A 13 -1.40 17.01 -4.68
C LEU A 13 -1.32 18.53 -4.86
N PHE A 14 -1.72 19.06 -6.02
CA PHE A 14 -1.86 20.50 -6.24
C PHE A 14 -3.10 21.04 -5.50
N VAL A 15 -4.24 20.32 -5.52
CA VAL A 15 -5.46 20.71 -4.79
C VAL A 15 -5.25 20.78 -3.27
N LEU A 16 -4.42 19.91 -2.68
CA LEU A 16 -4.13 19.95 -1.23
C LEU A 16 -2.84 20.70 -0.87
N GLY A 17 -1.93 20.88 -1.82
CA GLY A 17 -0.65 21.59 -1.64
C GLY A 17 -0.73 23.09 -1.91
N PHE A 18 -1.69 23.56 -2.71
CA PHE A 18 -1.91 24.99 -3.01
C PHE A 18 -3.13 25.60 -2.31
N ALA A 19 -4.03 24.79 -1.75
CA ALA A 19 -5.25 25.28 -1.09
C ALA A 19 -5.01 26.16 0.14
N LEU A 20 -3.75 26.36 0.58
CA LEU A 20 -3.49 26.75 1.96
C LEU A 20 -2.78 28.08 2.19
N THR A 21 -2.45 28.88 1.17
CA THR A 21 -1.66 30.13 1.36
C THR A 21 -2.45 31.44 1.33
N SER A 22 -3.30 31.81 2.29
CA SER A 22 -3.83 33.21 2.30
C SER A 22 -4.59 33.75 3.50
N CYS A 23 -4.47 35.07 3.67
CA CYS A 23 -5.25 35.96 4.52
C CYS A 23 -6.50 36.49 3.80
N PHE A 24 -7.67 36.50 4.46
CA PHE A 24 -8.93 37.01 3.88
C PHE A 24 -9.24 38.45 4.28
N GLU A 25 -9.53 39.34 3.33
CA GLU A 25 -10.28 40.59 3.54
C GLU A 25 -11.70 40.51 2.97
N SER A 26 -12.65 41.16 3.65
CA SER A 26 -14.09 40.92 3.50
C SER A 26 -14.78 41.77 2.44
N SER A 27 -15.74 41.19 1.69
CA SER A 27 -16.95 41.95 1.30
C SER A 27 -18.18 41.07 1.08
N THR A 28 -19.13 41.11 2.01
CA THR A 28 -20.55 41.53 1.85
C THR A 28 -21.38 41.03 3.04
N GLU A 29 -22.23 41.92 3.55
CA GLU A 29 -22.89 41.86 4.86
C GLU A 29 -24.06 40.87 4.94
N PRO A 30 -24.22 40.13 6.06
CA PRO A 30 -25.45 39.41 6.41
C PRO A 30 -26.19 39.99 7.64
N ASP A 31 -27.53 39.96 7.66
CA ASP A 31 -28.39 39.48 8.78
C ASP A 31 -29.88 39.44 8.34
N PRO A 32 -30.78 38.53 8.80
CA PRO A 32 -31.20 38.38 10.21
C PRO A 32 -31.51 36.93 10.63
N ASN A 33 -30.54 36.22 11.22
CA ASN A 33 -30.70 35.06 12.13
C ASN A 33 -29.32 34.39 12.35
N ASP A 34 -28.35 35.14 12.90
CA ASP A 34 -27.01 34.72 13.38
C ASP A 34 -26.14 33.79 12.46
N MET A 35 -26.56 33.58 11.21
CA MET A 35 -25.75 32.94 10.16
C MET A 35 -24.48 33.76 9.88
N GLY A 36 -24.51 35.07 10.13
CA GLY A 36 -23.32 35.93 10.11
C GLY A 36 -22.29 35.54 11.18
N GLY A 37 -22.74 35.19 12.39
CA GLY A 37 -21.89 34.70 13.47
C GLY A 37 -21.27 33.35 13.14
N ALA A 38 -22.08 32.40 12.64
CA ALA A 38 -21.61 31.08 12.21
C ALA A 38 -20.53 31.17 11.13
N ASN A 39 -20.78 31.93 10.05
CA ASN A 39 -19.84 32.13 8.96
C ASN A 39 -18.56 32.86 9.41
N THR A 40 -18.67 33.82 10.33
CA THR A 40 -17.49 34.51 10.87
C THR A 40 -16.59 33.56 11.66
N LEU A 41 -17.17 32.70 12.50
CA LEU A 41 -16.43 31.71 13.27
C LEU A 41 -15.80 30.64 12.37
N ALA A 42 -16.56 30.12 11.40
CA ALA A 42 -16.07 29.16 10.42
C ALA A 42 -14.91 29.75 9.61
N ARG A 43 -15.00 31.00 9.17
CA ARG A 43 -13.93 31.69 8.45
C ARG A 43 -12.67 31.88 9.29
N GLN A 44 -12.82 32.29 10.56
CA GLN A 44 -11.67 32.41 11.46
C GLN A 44 -10.98 31.07 11.68
N ALA A 45 -11.74 29.99 11.84
CA ALA A 45 -11.21 28.65 11.97
C ALA A 45 -10.51 28.19 10.68
N MET A 46 -11.09 28.51 9.52
CA MET A 46 -10.50 28.21 8.22
C MET A 46 -9.17 28.93 8.05
N VAL A 47 -9.05 30.22 8.39
CA VAL A 47 -7.78 30.97 8.39
C VAL A 47 -6.72 30.28 9.26
N GLN A 48 -7.11 29.81 10.45
CA GLN A 48 -6.18 29.12 11.34
C GLN A 48 -5.75 27.77 10.77
N LEU A 49 -6.68 27.00 10.23
CA LEU A 49 -6.38 25.75 9.54
C LEU A 49 -5.46 25.97 8.32
N ASN A 50 -5.71 27.06 7.59
CA ASN A 50 -4.89 27.53 6.48
C ASN A 50 -3.44 27.68 6.92
N GLN A 51 -3.23 28.53 7.94
CA GLN A 51 -1.90 28.83 8.45
C GLN A 51 -1.18 27.58 8.93
N VAL A 52 -1.88 26.70 9.65
CA VAL A 52 -1.33 25.40 10.04
C VAL A 52 -0.77 24.70 8.82
N VAL A 53 -1.56 24.50 7.76
CA VAL A 53 -1.06 23.73 6.61
C VAL A 53 0.05 24.44 5.83
N ILE A 54 0.07 25.78 5.75
CA ILE A 54 1.23 26.51 5.22
C ILE A 54 2.48 26.12 6.01
N ASP A 55 2.40 26.26 7.33
CA ASP A 55 3.51 25.95 8.23
C ASP A 55 3.96 24.49 8.05
N MET A 56 3.02 23.57 7.74
CA MET A 56 3.33 22.17 7.41
C MET A 56 4.07 22.01 6.08
N SER A 57 3.73 22.82 5.07
CA SER A 57 4.32 22.73 3.72
C SER A 57 5.73 23.31 3.64
N GLU A 58 6.04 24.30 4.50
CA GLU A 58 7.30 25.04 4.50
C GLU A 58 8.36 24.43 5.44
N THR A 59 7.97 23.58 6.40
CA THR A 59 8.89 23.06 7.41
C THR A 59 9.43 21.66 7.07
N SER A 60 10.75 21.56 6.91
CA SER A 60 11.49 20.29 6.88
C SER A 60 11.84 19.87 8.32
N THR A 61 10.86 19.67 9.20
CA THR A 61 11.17 19.53 10.63
C THR A 61 10.88 18.14 11.16
N GLU A 62 11.96 17.52 11.67
CA GLU A 62 11.88 16.55 12.76
C GLU A 62 11.00 17.16 13.87
N ILE A 63 9.82 16.59 14.08
CA ILE A 63 8.91 17.00 15.15
C ILE A 63 9.44 16.37 16.44
N ASN A 64 9.70 17.19 17.46
CA ASN A 64 9.90 16.70 18.82
C ASN A 64 8.57 16.75 19.59
N THR A 65 8.48 16.02 20.70
CA THR A 65 7.24 15.86 21.50
C THR A 65 6.64 17.18 22.02
N ALA A 66 7.42 18.26 22.10
CA ALA A 66 6.92 19.57 22.51
C ALA A 66 6.15 20.29 21.38
N ASP A 67 6.58 20.09 20.12
CA ASP A 67 5.92 20.63 18.94
C ASP A 67 4.57 19.92 18.68
N ASP A 68 4.45 18.64 19.05
CA ASP A 68 3.21 17.86 18.95
C ASP A 68 2.11 18.34 19.91
N LEU A 69 2.45 18.56 21.19
CA LEU A 69 1.50 19.12 22.16
C LEU A 69 0.98 20.50 21.73
N MET A 70 1.81 21.30 21.05
CA MET A 70 1.42 22.59 20.49
C MET A 70 0.53 22.45 19.24
N ALA A 71 0.79 21.47 18.38
CA ALA A 71 -0.05 21.15 17.23
C ALA A 71 -1.44 20.66 17.67
N GLN A 72 -1.52 19.74 18.62
CA GLN A 72 -2.80 19.23 19.13
C GLN A 72 -3.63 20.34 19.82
N ALA A 73 -2.97 21.23 20.57
CA ALA A 73 -3.65 22.39 21.15
C ALA A 73 -4.22 23.32 20.06
N THR A 74 -3.46 23.57 19.00
CA THR A 74 -3.92 24.35 17.83
C THR A 74 -5.09 23.67 17.12
N PHE A 75 -5.02 22.35 16.87
CA PHE A 75 -6.12 21.60 16.28
C PHE A 75 -7.40 21.64 17.12
N ASN A 76 -7.28 21.54 18.45
CA ASN A 76 -8.42 21.65 19.36
C ASN A 76 -9.04 23.05 19.34
N GLN A 77 -8.23 24.10 19.19
CA GLN A 77 -8.74 25.47 19.05
C GLN A 77 -9.49 25.69 17.73
N ILE A 78 -8.93 25.17 16.63
CA ILE A 78 -9.58 25.20 15.29
C ILE A 78 -10.91 24.45 15.35
N GLU A 79 -10.90 23.21 15.85
CA GLU A 79 -12.11 22.40 16.02
C GLU A 79 -13.15 23.09 16.91
N ALA A 80 -12.75 23.70 18.02
CA ALA A 80 -13.67 24.41 18.91
C ALA A 80 -14.39 25.55 18.19
N LYS A 81 -13.70 26.31 17.32
CA LYS A 81 -14.33 27.37 16.54
C LYS A 81 -15.28 26.83 15.48
N PHE A 82 -14.91 25.77 14.76
CA PHE A 82 -15.85 25.13 13.84
C PHE A 82 -17.07 24.57 14.56
N ASN A 83 -16.90 23.93 15.72
CA ASN A 83 -18.02 23.44 16.53
C ASN A 83 -18.89 24.58 17.07
N GLN A 84 -18.33 25.75 17.40
CA GLN A 84 -19.11 26.94 17.73
C GLN A 84 -19.90 27.45 16.54
N ALA A 85 -19.31 27.45 15.33
CA ALA A 85 -20.04 27.77 14.10
C ALA A 85 -21.20 26.78 13.87
N LEU A 86 -20.96 25.48 14.04
CA LEU A 86 -21.99 24.44 13.90
C LEU A 86 -23.07 24.48 14.98
N ALA A 87 -22.76 25.02 16.16
CA ALA A 87 -23.75 25.23 17.21
C ALA A 87 -24.73 26.37 16.85
N LEU A 88 -24.28 27.35 16.05
CA LEU A 88 -25.11 28.43 15.53
C LEU A 88 -25.86 28.01 14.26
N ASP A 89 -25.21 27.23 13.39
CA ASP A 89 -25.76 26.70 12.15
C ASP A 89 -25.20 25.30 11.89
N THR A 90 -26.00 24.28 12.21
CA THR A 90 -25.58 22.86 12.15
C THR A 90 -25.22 22.39 10.74
N ASP A 91 -25.79 23.02 9.72
CA ASP A 91 -25.52 22.71 8.32
C ASP A 91 -24.53 23.71 7.71
N ASN A 92 -23.83 24.51 8.52
CA ASN A 92 -22.86 25.48 8.03
C ASN A 92 -21.80 24.77 7.16
N PRO A 93 -21.73 25.08 5.87
CA PRO A 93 -20.95 24.25 4.97
C PRO A 93 -19.45 24.47 5.12
N MET A 94 -19.01 25.71 5.36
CA MET A 94 -17.61 26.05 5.60
C MET A 94 -17.09 25.37 6.88
N ALA A 95 -17.91 25.33 7.93
CA ALA A 95 -17.53 24.65 9.16
C ALA A 95 -17.46 23.12 8.99
N ASN A 96 -18.40 22.54 8.24
CA ASN A 96 -18.37 21.12 7.92
C ASN A 96 -17.15 20.76 7.04
N LEU A 97 -16.88 21.52 5.97
CA LEU A 97 -15.68 21.34 5.15
C LEU A 97 -14.40 21.48 5.98
N GLY A 98 -14.33 22.52 6.82
CA GLY A 98 -13.17 22.78 7.68
C GLY A 98 -12.89 21.67 8.68
N ILE A 99 -13.92 21.09 9.33
CA ILE A 99 -13.75 19.91 10.18
C ILE A 99 -13.29 18.70 9.35
N ALA A 100 -13.87 18.49 8.17
CA ALA A 100 -13.47 17.39 7.30
C ALA A 100 -11.99 17.46 6.93
N MET A 101 -11.49 18.65 6.58
CA MET A 101 -10.07 18.90 6.31
C MET A 101 -9.21 18.71 7.57
N LEU A 102 -9.66 19.23 8.71
CA LEU A 102 -8.95 19.10 9.98
C LEU A 102 -8.76 17.63 10.38
N GLU A 103 -9.73 16.75 10.14
CA GLU A 103 -9.57 15.31 10.41
C GLU A 103 -8.44 14.69 9.58
N ILE A 104 -8.31 15.09 8.31
CA ILE A 104 -7.23 14.62 7.45
C ILE A 104 -5.88 15.19 7.94
N VAL A 105 -5.83 16.46 8.32
CA VAL A 105 -4.64 17.08 8.91
C VAL A 105 -4.22 16.36 10.19
N ARG A 106 -5.16 16.00 11.06
CA ARG A 106 -4.90 15.24 12.30
C ARG A 106 -4.31 13.86 12.02
N ILE A 107 -4.83 13.12 11.03
CA ILE A 107 -4.20 11.85 10.60
C ILE A 107 -2.75 12.10 10.14
N ASN A 108 -2.51 13.20 9.43
CA ASN A 108 -1.17 13.58 8.96
C ASN A 108 -0.23 14.10 10.04
N TYR A 109 -0.71 14.36 11.26
CA TYR A 109 0.10 14.82 12.39
C TYR A 109 0.04 13.85 13.57
N ASP A 110 -0.51 12.66 13.36
CA ASP A 110 -0.58 11.69 14.42
C ASP A 110 0.80 11.05 14.63
N ASP A 111 1.40 11.35 15.77
CA ASP A 111 2.71 10.85 16.18
C ASP A 111 2.75 9.33 16.24
N GLU A 112 1.64 8.67 16.57
CA GLU A 112 1.61 7.22 16.58
C GLU A 112 1.68 6.67 15.15
N LEU A 113 0.89 7.23 14.21
CA LEU A 113 0.99 6.87 12.80
C LEU A 113 2.38 7.15 12.23
N TRP A 114 2.96 8.31 12.55
CA TRP A 114 4.31 8.66 12.10
C TRP A 114 5.38 7.79 12.72
N SER A 115 5.26 7.43 14.00
CA SER A 115 6.15 6.46 14.63
C SER A 115 6.10 5.13 13.89
N MET A 116 4.92 4.68 13.45
CA MET A 116 4.78 3.45 12.66
C MET A 116 5.36 3.59 11.24
N ILE A 117 5.22 4.76 10.61
CA ILE A 117 5.79 5.05 9.27
C ILE A 117 7.33 5.10 9.32
N ASP A 118 7.87 5.78 10.34
CA ASP A 118 9.30 5.94 10.62
C ASP A 118 9.93 4.62 11.04
N ASP A 119 9.24 3.86 11.91
CA ASP A 119 9.59 2.49 12.23
C ASP A 119 9.70 1.72 10.91
N ALA A 120 8.65 1.70 10.08
CA ALA A 120 8.62 0.98 8.81
C ALA A 120 9.65 1.43 7.75
N ASP A 121 10.50 2.42 8.04
CA ASP A 121 11.52 2.99 7.14
C ASP A 121 10.94 3.30 5.74
N SER A 122 9.68 3.73 5.75
CA SER A 122 8.84 3.77 4.55
C SER A 122 8.94 5.10 3.80
N MET A 123 9.51 6.13 4.44
CA MET A 123 9.68 7.47 3.88
C MET A 123 11.08 7.99 4.16
N GLY A 124 12.07 7.55 3.38
CA GLY A 124 13.41 8.13 3.43
C GLY A 124 13.35 9.65 3.30
N THR A 125 13.56 10.37 4.41
CA THR A 125 13.57 11.84 4.52
C THR A 125 12.40 12.56 3.80
N GLY A 126 11.25 11.89 3.63
CA GLY A 126 10.12 12.42 2.86
C GLY A 126 9.42 13.55 3.62
N SER A 127 9.15 14.68 2.95
CA SER A 127 8.33 15.76 3.52
C SER A 127 6.94 15.22 3.92
N LYS A 128 6.41 15.69 5.05
CA LYS A 128 5.02 15.43 5.44
C LYS A 128 4.11 16.06 4.37
N ARG A 129 3.37 15.24 3.61
CA ARG A 129 2.47 15.65 2.53
C ARG A 129 1.10 15.04 2.79
N ILE A 130 0.10 15.91 2.92
CA ILE A 130 -1.29 15.52 3.19
C ILE A 130 -1.78 14.58 2.09
N ILE A 131 -2.35 13.44 2.48
CA ILE A 131 -2.96 12.39 1.62
C ILE A 131 -1.93 11.58 0.82
N ASN A 132 -0.89 12.18 0.25
CA ASN A 132 0.15 11.45 -0.48
C ASN A 132 0.93 10.50 0.42
N ASN A 133 1.17 10.87 1.67
CA ASN A 133 1.88 10.00 2.59
C ASN A 133 1.01 8.83 3.04
N GLN A 134 -0.30 9.01 3.19
CA GLN A 134 -1.22 7.90 3.40
C GLN A 134 -1.26 7.00 2.16
N TYR A 135 -1.34 7.53 0.94
CA TYR A 135 -1.32 6.70 -0.27
C TYR A 135 0.02 5.97 -0.47
N GLN A 136 1.15 6.62 -0.21
CA GLN A 136 2.46 5.99 -0.28
C GLN A 136 2.64 4.95 0.84
N PHE A 137 2.20 5.26 2.05
CA PHE A 137 2.16 4.29 3.14
C PHE A 137 1.25 3.12 2.76
N LEU A 138 0.03 3.33 2.30
CA LEU A 138 -0.89 2.28 1.85
C LEU A 138 -0.28 1.42 0.73
N ALA A 139 0.32 2.04 -0.28
CA ALA A 139 0.92 1.33 -1.42
C ALA A 139 2.20 0.57 -1.03
N GLN A 140 2.92 1.02 -0.01
CA GLN A 140 4.18 0.42 0.40
C GLN A 140 4.08 -0.38 1.70
N ALA A 141 3.01 -0.24 2.49
CA ALA A 141 2.90 -0.78 3.84
C ALA A 141 3.10 -2.30 3.87
N PRO A 142 2.50 -3.12 2.98
CA PRO A 142 2.80 -4.54 2.95
C PRO A 142 4.29 -4.82 2.70
N LEU A 143 4.90 -4.15 1.71
CA LEU A 143 6.32 -4.31 1.37
C LEU A 143 7.25 -3.74 2.45
N ARG A 144 6.82 -2.70 3.18
CA ARG A 144 7.63 -1.95 4.15
C ARG A 144 7.51 -2.50 5.54
N VAL A 145 6.36 -3.04 5.94
CA VAL A 145 6.26 -3.93 7.10
C VAL A 145 7.24 -5.10 6.88
N MET A 146 7.27 -5.68 5.69
CA MET A 146 8.22 -6.74 5.36
C MET A 146 9.69 -6.25 5.33
N ASN A 147 9.97 -5.04 4.83
CA ASN A 147 11.32 -4.45 4.85
C ASN A 147 11.73 -3.90 6.23
N HIS A 148 10.81 -3.54 7.11
CA HIS A 148 11.07 -3.12 8.48
C HIS A 148 11.79 -4.24 9.23
N TYR A 149 11.34 -5.47 9.00
CA TYR A 149 11.99 -6.67 9.52
C TYR A 149 13.43 -6.86 9.01
N ARG A 150 13.86 -6.12 7.98
CA ARG A 150 15.23 -6.15 7.44
C ARG A 150 16.19 -5.19 8.18
N PHE A 151 15.72 -4.13 8.83
CA PHE A 151 16.57 -2.98 9.24
C PHE A 151 16.67 -2.67 10.73
N GLY A 152 16.20 -3.52 11.64
CA GLY A 152 16.69 -3.42 13.03
C GLY A 152 16.14 -2.27 13.85
N LYS A 153 14.82 -2.21 14.05
CA LYS A 153 14.19 -1.23 14.96
C LYS A 153 13.41 -1.91 16.08
N ASP A 154 13.10 -1.11 17.10
CA ASP A 154 12.67 -1.51 18.45
C ASP A 154 11.46 -2.47 18.48
N ASN A 155 11.34 -3.28 19.53
CA ASN A 155 10.29 -4.31 19.72
C ASN A 155 8.84 -3.76 19.81
N SER A 156 8.64 -2.48 19.53
CA SER A 156 7.36 -1.78 19.65
C SER A 156 6.50 -1.85 18.40
N PHE A 157 7.03 -2.33 17.27
CA PHE A 157 6.30 -2.42 16.00
C PHE A 157 5.72 -3.83 15.79
N SER A 158 4.41 -3.93 15.56
CA SER A 158 3.76 -5.17 15.13
C SER A 158 2.61 -4.90 14.15
N ILE A 159 2.28 -5.89 13.33
CA ILE A 159 1.13 -5.80 12.41
C ILE A 159 -0.16 -5.54 13.20
N MET A 160 -0.34 -6.21 14.34
CA MET A 160 -1.48 -5.96 15.21
C MET A 160 -1.53 -4.51 15.72
N ARG A 161 -0.39 -3.89 16.10
CA ARG A 161 -0.35 -2.48 16.51
C ARG A 161 -0.84 -1.58 15.37
N VAL A 162 -0.33 -1.77 14.16
CA VAL A 162 -0.73 -1.01 12.97
C VAL A 162 -2.22 -1.18 12.69
N GLN A 163 -2.71 -2.42 12.66
CA GLN A 163 -4.12 -2.70 12.37
C GLN A 163 -5.05 -2.14 13.46
N ASN A 164 -4.69 -2.24 14.74
CA ASN A 164 -5.48 -1.70 15.85
C ASN A 164 -5.52 -0.18 15.81
N TYR A 165 -4.39 0.47 15.52
CA TYR A 165 -4.32 1.92 15.38
C TYR A 165 -5.17 2.41 14.19
N ILE A 166 -5.10 1.75 13.04
CA ILE A 166 -5.99 2.06 11.90
C ILE A 166 -7.46 1.94 12.29
N LYS A 167 -7.85 0.87 13.00
CA LYS A 167 -9.23 0.63 13.45
C LYS A 167 -9.71 1.67 14.46
N ALA A 168 -8.87 2.06 15.41
CA ALA A 168 -9.23 2.92 16.54
C ALA A 168 -9.11 4.42 16.24
N SER A 169 -8.17 4.80 15.38
CA SER A 169 -7.80 6.21 15.17
C SER A 169 -8.03 6.67 13.74
N VAL A 170 -7.54 5.94 12.73
CA VAL A 170 -7.59 6.41 11.34
C VAL A 170 -9.00 6.31 10.75
N LEU A 171 -9.62 5.12 10.79
CA LEU A 171 -10.93 4.88 10.17
C LEU A 171 -12.04 5.78 10.76
N PRO A 172 -12.17 5.97 12.09
CA PRO A 172 -13.17 6.87 12.65
C PRO A 172 -13.02 8.33 12.19
N ARG A 173 -11.79 8.81 11.99
CA ARG A 173 -11.52 10.17 11.47
C ARG A 173 -11.90 10.30 10.01
N LEU A 174 -11.61 9.29 9.19
CA LEU A 174 -12.04 9.24 7.79
C LEU A 174 -13.58 9.20 7.69
N ASP A 175 -14.24 8.40 8.54
CA ASP A 175 -15.70 8.32 8.59
C ASP A 175 -16.33 9.66 9.02
N ASN A 176 -15.74 10.33 10.02
CA ASN A 176 -16.17 11.67 10.43
C ASN A 176 -15.98 12.68 9.29
N SER A 177 -14.82 12.66 8.61
CA SER A 177 -14.54 13.53 7.46
C SER A 177 -15.55 13.31 6.33
N ILE A 178 -15.85 12.07 5.95
CA ILE A 178 -16.86 11.74 4.94
C ILE A 178 -18.25 12.24 5.38
N SER A 179 -18.62 12.03 6.65
CA SER A 179 -19.90 12.50 7.19
C SER A 179 -20.02 14.02 7.08
N ARG A 180 -18.96 14.76 7.41
CA ARG A 180 -18.91 16.23 7.33
C ARG A 180 -18.97 16.71 5.89
N LEU A 181 -18.28 16.05 4.96
CA LEU A 181 -18.36 16.36 3.54
C LEU A 181 -19.77 16.11 2.97
N ASN A 182 -20.54 15.17 3.52
CA ASN A 182 -21.96 15.03 3.15
C ASN A 182 -22.80 16.26 3.47
N HIS A 183 -22.50 16.95 4.57
CA HIS A 183 -23.15 18.24 4.87
C HIS A 183 -22.58 19.37 4.00
N ALA A 184 -21.27 19.38 3.76
CA ALA A 184 -20.64 20.42 2.92
C ALA A 184 -21.12 20.38 1.46
N VAL A 185 -21.38 19.20 0.89
CA VAL A 185 -21.95 19.06 -0.47
C VAL A 185 -23.38 19.64 -0.59
N ALA A 186 -24.07 19.87 0.52
CA ALA A 186 -25.37 20.55 0.49
C ALA A 186 -25.25 22.09 0.32
N MET A 187 -24.03 22.60 0.08
CA MET A 187 -23.81 23.98 -0.38
C MET A 187 -24.67 24.28 -1.61
N ALA A 188 -25.35 25.43 -1.60
CA ALA A 188 -25.91 25.99 -2.81
C ALA A 188 -24.78 26.54 -3.69
N ASP A 189 -24.90 26.42 -5.01
CA ASP A 189 -23.93 26.91 -6.01
C ASP A 189 -23.52 28.39 -5.78
N SER A 190 -24.41 29.20 -5.18
CA SER A 190 -24.12 30.61 -4.85
C SER A 190 -23.28 30.81 -3.59
N ASN A 191 -22.91 29.74 -2.87
CA ASN A 191 -22.23 29.79 -1.57
C ASN A 191 -20.81 29.20 -1.65
N SER A 192 -20.16 29.32 -2.80
CA SER A 192 -18.79 28.89 -2.99
C SER A 192 -17.84 29.50 -1.97
N ILE A 193 -16.81 28.73 -1.64
CA ILE A 193 -15.80 29.13 -0.67
C ILE A 193 -14.63 29.70 -1.45
N MET A 194 -14.54 31.03 -1.48
CA MET A 194 -13.35 31.69 -2.00
C MET A 194 -12.18 31.50 -1.04
N ILE A 195 -11.00 31.20 -1.58
CA ILE A 195 -9.71 31.05 -0.91
C ILE A 195 -8.72 31.98 -1.60
N ASP A 196 -7.93 32.75 -0.85
CA ASP A 196 -7.15 33.86 -1.41
C ASP A 196 -5.76 33.48 -1.97
N THR A 197 -5.10 32.34 -1.74
CA THR A 197 -3.71 31.96 -2.16
C THR A 197 -2.54 32.98 -2.15
N GLY A 198 -2.74 34.29 -1.97
CA GLY A 198 -1.74 35.34 -2.10
C GLY A 198 -1.38 35.73 -3.55
N GLU A 199 -1.68 34.87 -4.54
CA GLU A 199 -1.45 35.13 -5.96
C GLU A 199 -2.77 35.27 -6.74
N GLU A 200 -3.77 34.45 -6.43
CA GLU A 200 -5.10 34.47 -7.03
C GLU A 200 -6.20 33.98 -6.06
N TYR A 201 -7.42 34.48 -6.24
CA TYR A 201 -8.57 33.90 -5.55
C TYR A 201 -8.96 32.58 -6.23
N MET A 202 -8.97 31.50 -5.47
CA MET A 202 -9.49 30.21 -5.89
C MET A 202 -10.90 29.99 -5.33
N GLU A 203 -11.75 29.36 -6.10
CA GLU A 203 -13.11 28.98 -5.75
C GLU A 203 -13.14 27.49 -5.40
N VAL A 204 -13.73 27.17 -4.24
CA VAL A 204 -14.05 25.80 -3.83
C VAL A 204 -15.56 25.68 -3.80
N ASP A 205 -16.08 24.89 -4.71
CA ASP A 205 -17.51 24.64 -4.84
C ASP A 205 -17.84 23.16 -4.64
N CYS A 206 -19.07 22.77 -5.02
CA CYS A 206 -19.52 21.40 -4.89
C CYS A 206 -18.64 20.41 -5.69
N GLY A 207 -18.12 20.78 -6.86
CA GLY A 207 -17.21 19.99 -7.68
C GLY A 207 -15.96 19.59 -6.91
N GLU A 208 -15.24 20.54 -6.31
CA GLU A 208 -14.08 20.25 -5.47
C GLU A 208 -14.43 19.42 -4.24
N ILE A 209 -15.57 19.70 -3.60
CA ILE A 209 -15.99 18.95 -2.40
C ILE A 209 -16.27 17.49 -2.76
N TYR A 210 -16.90 17.20 -3.91
CA TYR A 210 -17.07 15.85 -4.42
C TYR A 210 -15.73 15.17 -4.66
N ALA A 211 -14.78 15.85 -5.33
CA ALA A 211 -13.44 15.31 -5.58
C ALA A 211 -12.71 14.99 -4.27
N PHE A 212 -12.80 15.88 -3.27
CA PHE A 212 -12.19 15.66 -1.96
C PHE A 212 -12.84 14.46 -1.24
N ARG A 213 -14.17 14.38 -1.21
CA ARG A 213 -14.90 13.27 -0.59
C ARG A 213 -14.58 11.94 -1.26
N ALA A 214 -14.46 11.90 -2.58
CA ALA A 214 -14.03 10.72 -3.32
C ALA A 214 -12.66 10.23 -2.84
N SER A 215 -11.70 11.14 -2.66
CA SER A 215 -10.37 10.80 -2.14
C SER A 215 -10.39 10.25 -0.72
N VAL A 216 -11.15 10.86 0.18
CA VAL A 216 -11.28 10.35 1.56
C VAL A 216 -11.92 8.96 1.57
N ARG A 217 -12.89 8.70 0.70
CA ARG A 217 -13.50 7.38 0.54
C ARG A 217 -12.52 6.34 0.00
N VAL A 218 -11.67 6.68 -0.98
CA VAL A 218 -10.63 5.76 -1.48
C VAL A 218 -9.64 5.41 -0.37
N LEU A 219 -9.20 6.39 0.43
CA LEU A 219 -8.38 6.13 1.62
C LEU A 219 -9.08 5.20 2.61
N SER A 220 -10.35 5.46 2.92
CA SER A 220 -11.16 4.61 3.81
C SER A 220 -11.26 3.18 3.27
N ALA A 221 -11.44 3.00 1.95
CA ALA A 221 -11.47 1.68 1.33
C ALA A 221 -10.16 0.92 1.52
N ALA A 222 -9.03 1.58 1.27
CA ALA A 222 -7.71 0.98 1.41
C ALA A 222 -7.42 0.57 2.86
N PHE A 223 -7.70 1.43 3.83
CA PHE A 223 -7.52 1.10 5.25
C PHE A 223 -8.45 -0.03 5.71
N ASN A 224 -9.70 -0.07 5.26
CA ASN A 224 -10.60 -1.18 5.55
C ASN A 224 -10.08 -2.51 4.96
N LEU A 225 -9.49 -2.50 3.77
CA LEU A 225 -8.84 -3.69 3.18
C LEU A 225 -7.63 -4.16 4.00
N MET A 226 -6.77 -3.23 4.45
CA MET A 226 -5.57 -3.56 5.24
C MET A 226 -5.90 -4.22 6.58
N VAL A 227 -7.06 -3.91 7.16
CA VAL A 227 -7.48 -4.42 8.47
C VAL A 227 -8.56 -5.49 8.40
N ALA A 228 -8.92 -5.94 7.19
CA ALA A 228 -9.94 -6.96 6.99
C ALA A 228 -9.47 -8.32 7.52
N TYR A 229 -8.26 -8.74 7.17
CA TYR A 229 -7.68 -10.03 7.59
C TYR A 229 -6.70 -9.85 8.73
N ASP A 230 -6.58 -10.86 9.59
CA ASP A 230 -5.54 -10.93 10.61
C ASP A 230 -4.24 -11.39 9.96
N PHE A 231 -3.21 -10.56 10.04
CA PHE A 231 -1.86 -10.93 9.57
C PHE A 231 -0.85 -10.84 10.72
N ASP A 232 -1.30 -10.86 11.97
CA ASP A 232 -0.41 -10.81 13.11
C ASP A 232 0.43 -12.09 13.19
N MET A 233 1.75 -11.89 13.26
CA MET A 233 2.72 -12.97 13.28
C MET A 233 3.44 -13.00 14.61
N ILE A 234 3.22 -14.07 15.37
CA ILE A 234 3.93 -14.37 16.61
C ILE A 234 4.84 -15.60 16.44
N ASP A 235 5.90 -15.69 17.22
CA ASP A 235 6.75 -16.89 17.26
C ASP A 235 6.24 -17.96 18.25
N SER A 236 7.00 -19.04 18.40
CA SER A 236 6.68 -20.15 19.31
C SER A 236 6.60 -19.79 20.79
N ASN A 237 7.09 -18.61 21.18
CA ASN A 237 7.00 -18.08 22.55
C ASN A 237 5.84 -17.09 22.71
N ASN A 238 4.97 -16.96 21.69
CA ASN A 238 3.93 -15.94 21.60
C ASN A 238 4.48 -14.52 21.71
N SER A 239 5.67 -14.28 21.15
CA SER A 239 6.27 -12.95 21.11
C SER A 239 6.65 -12.57 19.69
N TYR A 240 7.15 -11.34 19.54
CA TYR A 240 7.72 -10.85 18.30
C TYR A 240 9.26 -10.97 18.29
N ASN A 241 9.83 -11.91 19.06
CA ASN A 241 11.30 -12.06 19.12
C ASN A 241 11.87 -12.54 17.79
N TRP A 242 11.08 -13.20 16.96
CA TRP A 242 11.47 -13.52 15.58
C TRP A 242 11.96 -12.30 14.79
N MET A 243 11.48 -11.08 15.10
CA MET A 243 11.97 -9.84 14.50
C MET A 243 13.41 -9.57 14.93
N LEU A 244 13.73 -9.71 16.23
CA LEU A 244 15.09 -9.62 16.74
C LEU A 244 15.98 -10.73 16.17
N ASP A 245 15.44 -11.93 16.01
CA ASP A 245 16.18 -13.05 15.41
C ASP A 245 16.58 -12.73 13.97
N MET A 246 15.75 -12.03 13.19
CA MET A 246 16.10 -11.56 11.85
C MET A 246 17.17 -10.46 11.84
N ILE A 247 17.12 -9.58 12.83
CA ILE A 247 18.02 -8.42 12.94
C ILE A 247 19.41 -8.87 13.39
N ASN A 248 19.46 -9.80 14.34
CA ASN A 248 20.69 -10.26 14.97
C ASN A 248 21.31 -11.47 14.25
N ILE A 249 20.94 -11.73 12.99
CA ILE A 249 21.58 -12.76 12.17
C ILE A 249 23.06 -12.39 12.02
N SER A 250 23.91 -13.21 12.61
CA SER A 250 25.36 -13.09 12.48
C SER A 250 25.86 -14.12 11.48
N ILE A 251 26.38 -13.63 10.35
CA ILE A 251 27.03 -14.48 9.36
C ILE A 251 28.50 -14.63 9.74
N THR A 252 28.95 -15.87 9.86
CA THR A 252 30.36 -16.16 10.08
C THR A 252 31.11 -15.95 8.76
N PRO A 253 32.11 -15.03 8.70
CA PRO A 253 32.93 -14.87 7.50
C PRO A 253 33.63 -16.18 7.16
N VAL A 254 33.66 -16.51 5.86
CA VAL A 254 34.32 -17.71 5.36
C VAL A 254 35.46 -17.33 4.43
N ASN A 255 36.47 -18.18 4.34
CA ASN A 255 37.49 -18.03 3.31
C ASN A 255 36.89 -18.43 1.96
N THR A 256 36.77 -17.46 1.05
CA THR A 256 36.20 -17.66 -0.29
C THR A 256 37.26 -17.94 -1.35
N GLN A 257 38.54 -17.79 -1.02
CA GLN A 257 39.66 -18.01 -1.92
C GLN A 257 40.08 -19.48 -1.96
N ASP A 258 39.92 -20.18 -0.84
CA ASP A 258 40.24 -21.60 -0.70
C ASP A 258 38.98 -22.46 -0.80
N PRO A 259 39.06 -23.68 -1.37
CA PRO A 259 37.94 -24.58 -1.36
C PRO A 259 37.64 -25.02 0.08
N TYR A 260 36.37 -25.01 0.47
CA TYR A 260 35.93 -25.53 1.76
C TYR A 260 35.77 -27.06 1.73
N ASN A 261 35.59 -27.63 0.53
CA ASN A 261 35.49 -29.06 0.32
C ASN A 261 36.13 -29.47 -1.03
N TYR A 262 36.65 -30.69 -1.10
CA TYR A 262 37.05 -31.28 -2.38
C TYR A 262 36.81 -32.79 -2.41
N SER A 263 36.68 -33.35 -3.61
CA SER A 263 36.60 -34.80 -3.82
C SER A 263 37.28 -35.21 -5.12
N VAL A 264 37.79 -36.44 -5.18
CA VAL A 264 38.38 -37.02 -6.39
C VAL A 264 37.65 -38.31 -6.73
N ASN A 265 36.97 -38.32 -7.87
CA ASN A 265 36.19 -39.47 -8.33
C ASN A 265 36.49 -39.76 -9.79
N ASN A 266 36.94 -40.98 -10.11
CA ASN A 266 37.24 -41.44 -11.48
C ASN A 266 38.12 -40.46 -12.29
N GLY A 267 39.17 -39.93 -11.67
CA GLY A 267 40.06 -38.95 -12.31
C GLY A 267 39.49 -37.52 -12.39
N VAL A 268 38.32 -37.24 -11.81
CA VAL A 268 37.76 -35.89 -11.74
C VAL A 268 37.95 -35.33 -10.34
N LEU A 269 38.75 -34.27 -10.22
CA LEU A 269 38.86 -33.46 -9.00
C LEU A 269 37.73 -32.43 -8.99
N THR A 270 36.88 -32.44 -7.97
CA THR A 270 35.88 -31.39 -7.73
C THR A 270 36.31 -30.54 -6.55
N LEU A 271 36.35 -29.22 -6.74
CA LEU A 271 36.71 -28.22 -5.72
C LEU A 271 35.51 -27.32 -5.45
N ASP A 272 35.05 -27.29 -4.21
CA ASP A 272 33.91 -26.48 -3.78
C ASP A 272 34.39 -25.26 -3.03
N TYR A 273 34.01 -24.09 -3.53
CA TYR A 273 34.33 -22.81 -2.94
C TYR A 273 33.05 -22.04 -2.63
N TRP A 274 33.12 -21.12 -1.67
CA TRP A 274 32.08 -20.10 -1.50
C TRP A 274 32.21 -19.02 -2.57
N ASN A 275 31.10 -18.40 -2.93
CA ASN A 275 31.10 -17.23 -3.82
C ASN A 275 31.84 -16.06 -3.14
N PRO A 276 32.96 -15.57 -3.71
CA PRO A 276 33.76 -14.52 -3.09
C PRO A 276 33.11 -13.14 -3.13
N TRP A 277 32.09 -12.93 -3.96
CA TRP A 277 31.47 -11.63 -4.15
C TRP A 277 30.33 -11.39 -3.17
N ASP A 278 29.50 -12.41 -2.93
CA ASP A 278 28.20 -12.22 -2.31
C ASP A 278 27.88 -13.20 -1.17
N TYR A 279 28.82 -14.06 -0.74
CA TYR A 279 28.51 -15.08 0.30
C TYR A 279 27.87 -14.48 1.55
N GLU A 280 28.45 -13.42 2.12
CA GLU A 280 27.92 -12.86 3.37
C GLU A 280 26.52 -12.28 3.19
N TYR A 281 26.31 -11.58 2.08
CA TYR A 281 25.01 -11.02 1.71
C TYR A 281 23.95 -12.09 1.43
N GLU A 282 24.27 -13.10 0.61
CA GLU A 282 23.37 -14.22 0.30
C GLU A 282 23.03 -15.04 1.55
N ALA A 283 24.02 -15.29 2.41
CA ALA A 283 23.82 -15.95 3.68
C ALA A 283 22.83 -15.17 4.55
N GLU A 284 23.06 -13.87 4.72
CA GLU A 284 22.21 -12.99 5.52
C GLU A 284 20.77 -12.99 5.01
N GLU A 285 20.56 -12.82 3.69
CA GLU A 285 19.23 -12.85 3.07
C GLU A 285 18.55 -14.23 3.18
N ALA A 286 19.30 -15.33 2.99
CA ALA A 286 18.75 -16.68 3.11
C ALA A 286 18.31 -17.00 4.55
N TYR A 287 19.12 -16.65 5.54
CA TYR A 287 18.76 -16.86 6.96
C TYR A 287 17.61 -15.94 7.39
N ARG A 288 17.55 -14.68 6.93
CA ARG A 288 16.41 -13.79 7.19
C ARG A 288 15.12 -14.37 6.63
N SER A 289 15.17 -14.82 5.38
CA SER A 289 14.04 -15.44 4.70
C SER A 289 13.57 -16.71 5.42
N GLN A 290 14.50 -17.52 5.94
CA GLN A 290 14.17 -18.68 6.75
C GLN A 290 13.41 -18.30 8.03
N VAL A 291 13.84 -17.26 8.75
CA VAL A 291 13.14 -16.83 9.98
C VAL A 291 11.71 -16.41 9.65
N ILE A 292 11.51 -15.56 8.63
CA ILE A 292 10.16 -15.15 8.20
C ILE A 292 9.31 -16.37 7.82
N ALA A 293 9.82 -17.24 6.96
CA ALA A 293 9.05 -18.36 6.43
C ALA A 293 8.68 -19.35 7.55
N LYS A 294 9.56 -19.58 8.53
CA LYS A 294 9.24 -20.40 9.71
C LYS A 294 8.23 -19.73 10.63
N THR A 295 8.29 -18.42 10.82
CA THR A 295 7.29 -17.67 11.58
C THR A 295 5.92 -17.74 10.89
N VAL A 296 5.86 -17.56 9.56
CA VAL A 296 4.62 -17.73 8.79
C VAL A 296 4.07 -19.14 8.97
N LYS A 297 4.91 -20.18 8.78
CA LYS A 297 4.48 -21.57 8.98
C LYS A 297 3.97 -21.83 10.38
N TYR A 298 4.64 -21.30 11.41
CA TYR A 298 4.18 -21.42 12.79
C TYR A 298 2.78 -20.80 12.97
N ASN A 299 2.51 -19.63 12.40
CA ASN A 299 1.21 -18.97 12.52
C ASN A 299 0.12 -19.71 11.73
N LEU A 300 0.39 -20.21 10.53
CA LEU A 300 -0.53 -21.09 9.79
C LEU A 300 -0.92 -22.32 10.63
N ASP A 301 0.04 -22.92 11.34
CA ASP A 301 -0.21 -24.12 12.14
C ASP A 301 -0.88 -23.86 13.50
N HIS A 302 -0.58 -22.74 14.15
CA HIS A 302 -0.86 -22.54 15.58
C HIS A 302 -1.68 -21.29 15.89
N ASN A 303 -1.74 -20.30 15.00
CA ASN A 303 -2.56 -19.11 15.19
C ASN A 303 -3.90 -19.30 14.45
N PRO A 304 -4.99 -19.63 15.15
CA PRO A 304 -6.27 -19.95 14.50
C PRO A 304 -6.92 -18.75 13.81
N ASN A 305 -6.40 -17.53 13.98
CA ASN A 305 -6.90 -16.33 13.31
C ASN A 305 -6.02 -15.88 12.15
N PHE A 306 -4.77 -16.32 12.07
CA PHE A 306 -3.84 -15.86 11.04
C PHE A 306 -4.39 -16.15 9.64
N GLY A 307 -4.37 -15.13 8.78
CA GLY A 307 -4.91 -15.19 7.43
C GLY A 307 -6.44 -15.20 7.35
N LYS A 308 -7.16 -15.02 8.46
CA LYS A 308 -8.63 -15.06 8.48
C LYS A 308 -9.26 -13.69 8.53
N LEU A 309 -10.43 -13.61 7.91
CA LEU A 309 -11.26 -12.41 7.90
C LEU A 309 -11.74 -12.10 9.32
N THR A 310 -11.24 -11.02 9.90
CA THR A 310 -11.55 -10.62 11.29
C THR A 310 -12.92 -9.98 11.41
N ASP A 311 -13.38 -9.30 10.37
CA ASP A 311 -14.66 -8.60 10.31
C ASP A 311 -15.10 -8.46 8.85
N PRO A 312 -16.08 -9.26 8.37
CA PRO A 312 -16.63 -9.14 7.02
C PRO A 312 -17.22 -7.74 6.72
N GLY A 313 -17.59 -7.00 7.77
CA GLY A 313 -18.03 -5.62 7.66
C GLY A 313 -16.95 -4.70 7.06
N ARG A 314 -15.66 -5.03 7.21
CA ARG A 314 -14.56 -4.23 6.64
C ARG A 314 -14.49 -4.33 5.12
N LEU A 315 -14.66 -5.53 4.56
CA LEU A 315 -14.71 -5.70 3.11
C LEU A 315 -15.96 -5.02 2.52
N THR A 316 -17.10 -5.12 3.21
CA THR A 316 -18.32 -4.41 2.82
C THR A 316 -18.13 -2.89 2.88
N ALA A 317 -17.51 -2.37 3.95
CA ALA A 317 -17.20 -0.95 4.10
C ALA A 317 -16.25 -0.46 3.00
N ALA A 318 -15.22 -1.25 2.66
CA ALA A 318 -14.32 -0.93 1.56
C ALA A 318 -15.05 -0.84 0.22
N ARG A 319 -15.93 -1.80 -0.08
CA ARG A 319 -16.77 -1.76 -1.29
C ARG A 319 -17.65 -0.51 -1.33
N ASN A 320 -18.35 -0.22 -0.25
CA ASN A 320 -19.24 0.95 -0.17
C ASN A 320 -18.46 2.26 -0.30
N ALA A 321 -17.23 2.31 0.22
CA ALA A 321 -16.36 3.46 0.08
C ALA A 321 -15.91 3.64 -1.39
N ILE A 322 -15.49 2.57 -2.08
CA ILE A 322 -15.16 2.62 -3.52
C ILE A 322 -16.39 3.07 -4.34
N LEU A 323 -17.55 2.46 -4.12
CA LEU A 323 -18.80 2.84 -4.80
C LEU A 323 -19.15 4.30 -4.55
N GLY A 324 -19.07 4.75 -3.31
CA GLY A 324 -19.28 6.16 -2.96
C GLY A 324 -18.28 7.08 -3.65
N ALA A 325 -17.01 6.69 -3.76
CA ALA A 325 -16.00 7.47 -4.47
C ALA A 325 -16.31 7.56 -5.98
N THR A 326 -16.73 6.46 -6.60
CA THR A 326 -17.13 6.49 -8.03
C THR A 326 -18.37 7.35 -8.27
N ALA A 327 -19.32 7.37 -7.33
CA ALA A 327 -20.48 8.26 -7.40
C ALA A 327 -20.05 9.72 -7.25
N ASP A 328 -19.17 10.02 -6.29
CA ASP A 328 -18.64 11.37 -6.06
C ASP A 328 -17.85 11.89 -7.27
N VAL A 329 -17.02 11.05 -7.90
CA VAL A 329 -16.31 11.45 -9.14
C VAL A 329 -17.28 11.81 -10.25
N ARG A 330 -18.35 11.01 -10.47
CA ARG A 330 -19.38 11.34 -11.49
C ARG A 330 -20.08 12.65 -11.17
N LEU A 331 -20.55 12.82 -9.93
CA LEU A 331 -21.22 14.03 -9.49
C LEU A 331 -20.32 15.27 -9.61
N GLY A 332 -19.04 15.15 -9.27
CA GLY A 332 -18.07 16.23 -9.43
C GLY A 332 -17.81 16.58 -10.89
N VAL A 333 -17.62 15.58 -11.76
CA VAL A 333 -17.45 15.80 -13.20
C VAL A 333 -18.71 16.43 -13.81
N ASP A 334 -19.89 15.93 -13.46
CA ASP A 334 -21.15 16.47 -13.94
C ASP A 334 -21.37 17.91 -13.46
N TYR A 335 -21.01 18.23 -12.22
CA TYR A 335 -21.08 19.58 -11.69
C TYR A 335 -20.17 20.53 -12.49
N ILE A 336 -18.87 20.21 -12.56
CA ILE A 336 -17.85 21.03 -13.24
C ILE A 336 -18.18 21.24 -14.72
N MET A 337 -18.62 20.19 -15.41
CA MET A 337 -18.95 20.28 -16.84
C MET A 337 -20.21 21.10 -17.13
N ASN A 338 -21.06 21.34 -16.12
CA ASN A 338 -22.31 22.10 -16.23
C ASN A 338 -22.23 23.49 -15.57
N GLU A 339 -21.10 23.87 -14.98
CA GLU A 339 -20.87 25.21 -14.47
C GLU A 339 -21.07 26.27 -15.56
N THR A 340 -21.57 27.43 -15.13
CA THR A 340 -21.93 28.53 -16.05
C THR A 340 -21.25 29.85 -15.72
N ASP A 341 -20.60 29.89 -14.57
CA ASP A 341 -19.78 30.97 -14.05
C ASP A 341 -18.33 30.86 -14.56
N SER A 342 -17.45 31.65 -13.96
CA SER A 342 -16.12 31.92 -14.51
C SER A 342 -15.11 30.87 -14.07
N GLN A 343 -14.57 30.11 -15.02
CA GLN A 343 -13.52 29.11 -14.76
C GLN A 343 -12.14 29.65 -14.38
N ALA A 344 -12.02 30.97 -14.17
CA ALA A 344 -10.74 31.61 -13.90
C ALA A 344 -10.19 31.22 -12.53
N ASN A 345 -11.09 31.14 -11.55
CA ASN A 345 -10.83 30.90 -10.14
C ASN A 345 -11.07 29.45 -9.71
N ASP A 346 -11.67 28.60 -10.54
CA ASP A 346 -11.91 27.20 -10.15
C ASP A 346 -10.61 26.43 -9.96
N VAL A 347 -10.60 25.60 -8.92
CA VAL A 347 -9.47 24.72 -8.61
C VAL A 347 -9.40 23.58 -9.63
N ILE A 348 -10.54 22.99 -10.00
CA ILE A 348 -10.63 21.97 -11.04
C ILE A 348 -11.43 22.52 -12.22
N LYS A 349 -10.72 22.87 -13.29
CA LYS A 349 -11.32 23.50 -14.47
C LYS A 349 -11.88 22.46 -15.43
N ILE A 350 -12.89 22.84 -16.21
CA ILE A 350 -13.44 22.06 -17.34
C ILE A 350 -12.32 21.53 -18.26
N GLU A 351 -11.30 22.34 -18.55
CA GLU A 351 -10.16 21.93 -19.37
C GLU A 351 -9.35 20.78 -18.77
N ASN A 352 -9.31 20.65 -17.44
CA ASN A 352 -8.66 19.52 -16.77
C ASN A 352 -9.47 18.24 -17.03
N ILE A 353 -10.80 18.30 -16.97
CA ILE A 353 -11.69 17.17 -17.28
C ILE A 353 -11.56 16.75 -18.75
N ILE A 354 -11.60 17.71 -19.67
CA ILE A 354 -11.43 17.45 -21.11
C ILE A 354 -10.05 16.83 -21.38
N SER A 355 -8.99 17.36 -20.76
CA SER A 355 -7.64 16.82 -20.89
C SER A 355 -7.54 15.38 -20.37
N MET A 356 -8.18 15.06 -19.24
CA MET A 356 -8.24 13.69 -18.73
C MET A 356 -8.98 12.75 -19.70
N ASN A 357 -10.15 13.14 -20.20
CA ASN A 357 -10.90 12.35 -21.18
C ASN A 357 -10.12 12.13 -22.48
N ASN A 358 -9.36 13.12 -22.95
CA ASN A 358 -8.52 12.99 -24.15
C ASN A 358 -7.38 11.96 -23.99
N ASN A 359 -7.03 11.58 -22.75
CA ASN A 359 -6.05 10.55 -22.45
C ASN A 359 -6.70 9.16 -22.25
N ILE A 360 -8.00 9.04 -22.50
CA ILE A 360 -8.79 7.80 -22.39
C ILE A 360 -9.26 7.42 -23.82
N PRO A 361 -9.05 6.17 -24.28
CA PRO A 361 -8.44 5.06 -23.56
C PRO A 361 -6.91 5.21 -23.46
N PRO A 362 -6.25 4.49 -22.54
CA PRO A 362 -4.80 4.45 -22.48
C PRO A 362 -4.22 3.96 -23.81
N THR A 363 -3.27 4.72 -24.38
CA THR A 363 -2.64 4.40 -25.68
C THR A 363 -1.39 3.52 -25.55
N ASP A 364 -1.15 2.95 -24.37
CA ASP A 364 0.00 2.09 -24.12
C ASP A 364 -0.22 0.73 -24.79
N SER A 365 0.82 0.14 -25.40
CA SER A 365 0.74 -1.20 -25.99
C SER A 365 0.45 -2.27 -24.95
N ASP A 366 0.77 -2.00 -23.69
CA ASP A 366 0.57 -2.90 -22.56
C ASP A 366 -0.77 -2.63 -21.83
N ALA A 367 -1.63 -1.76 -22.37
CA ALA A 367 -2.94 -1.47 -21.78
C ALA A 367 -3.87 -2.70 -21.87
N PRO A 368 -4.62 -3.04 -20.80
CA PRO A 368 -5.53 -4.18 -20.84
C PRO A 368 -6.64 -4.00 -21.88
N ASN A 369 -7.02 -5.07 -22.56
CA ASN A 369 -7.99 -5.04 -23.66
C ASN A 369 -9.36 -4.46 -23.24
N PHE A 370 -9.80 -4.70 -22.00
CA PHE A 370 -11.07 -4.19 -21.49
C PHE A 370 -11.11 -2.65 -21.37
N THR A 371 -9.96 -1.98 -21.38
CA THR A 371 -9.88 -0.51 -21.30
C THR A 371 -10.05 0.17 -22.66
N ALA A 372 -9.92 -0.58 -23.76
CA ALA A 372 -9.88 -0.04 -25.12
C ALA A 372 -11.19 0.64 -25.56
N THR A 373 -12.30 0.35 -24.88
CA THR A 373 -13.62 0.93 -25.18
C THR A 373 -13.95 2.15 -24.33
N TRP A 374 -13.12 2.49 -23.34
CA TRP A 374 -13.34 3.68 -22.52
C TRP A 374 -13.08 4.94 -23.34
N GLN A 375 -13.91 5.96 -23.15
CA GLN A 375 -13.83 7.27 -23.79
C GLN A 375 -13.83 8.40 -22.78
N SER A 376 -14.24 8.14 -21.54
CA SER A 376 -14.36 9.16 -20.50
C SER A 376 -14.10 8.62 -19.10
N ILE A 377 -13.97 9.54 -18.14
CA ILE A 377 -13.99 9.24 -16.70
C ILE A 377 -15.28 8.52 -16.30
N GLU A 378 -16.41 8.83 -16.96
CA GLU A 378 -17.70 8.18 -16.71
C GLU A 378 -17.64 6.69 -17.06
N ASP A 379 -17.01 6.30 -18.17
CA ASP A 379 -16.85 4.89 -18.55
C ASP A 379 -16.05 4.11 -17.51
N ILE A 380 -14.99 4.72 -16.96
CA ILE A 380 -14.17 4.12 -15.91
C ILE A 380 -14.98 3.91 -14.63
N THR A 381 -15.72 4.93 -14.19
CA THR A 381 -16.52 4.86 -12.96
C THR A 381 -17.69 3.87 -13.10
N ASN A 382 -18.35 3.81 -14.26
CA ASN A 382 -19.39 2.83 -14.57
C ASN A 382 -18.84 1.40 -14.62
N TRP A 383 -17.66 1.21 -15.20
CA TRP A 383 -16.98 -0.09 -15.18
C TRP A 383 -16.63 -0.53 -13.75
N LEU A 384 -16.07 0.38 -12.95
CA LEU A 384 -15.74 0.12 -11.54
C LEU A 384 -16.97 -0.29 -10.74
N ASP A 385 -18.08 0.44 -10.83
CA ASP A 385 -19.34 0.10 -10.18
C ASP A 385 -19.81 -1.31 -10.58
N THR A 386 -19.75 -1.62 -11.87
CA THR A 386 -20.17 -2.93 -12.40
C THR A 386 -19.32 -4.07 -11.86
N VAL A 387 -17.98 -3.96 -11.93
CA VAL A 387 -17.05 -5.05 -11.58
C VAL A 387 -17.02 -5.32 -10.08
N ILE A 388 -17.24 -4.30 -9.24
CA ILE A 388 -17.27 -4.46 -7.78
C ILE A 388 -18.65 -4.80 -7.23
N SER A 389 -19.72 -4.60 -8.00
CA SER A 389 -21.09 -4.91 -7.58
C SER A 389 -21.65 -6.19 -8.16
N SER A 390 -21.09 -6.71 -9.24
CA SER A 390 -21.66 -7.85 -9.96
C SER A 390 -20.60 -8.69 -10.69
N SER A 391 -21.05 -9.79 -11.30
CA SER A 391 -20.21 -10.58 -12.19
C SER A 391 -20.00 -9.86 -13.52
N TYR A 392 -18.75 -9.71 -13.92
CA TYR A 392 -18.30 -9.04 -15.13
C TYR A 392 -17.58 -10.04 -16.06
N ALA A 393 -18.03 -10.14 -17.30
CA ALA A 393 -17.40 -11.00 -18.29
C ALA A 393 -16.16 -10.32 -18.87
N MET A 394 -15.06 -11.08 -18.97
CA MET A 394 -13.80 -10.66 -19.55
C MET A 394 -13.38 -11.63 -20.65
N ASP A 395 -12.66 -11.11 -21.63
CA ASP A 395 -12.01 -11.87 -22.69
C ASP A 395 -10.56 -11.38 -22.77
N GLU A 396 -9.62 -12.27 -22.51
CA GLU A 396 -8.19 -11.99 -22.59
C GLU A 396 -7.51 -13.11 -23.39
N ASN A 397 -6.77 -12.74 -24.43
CA ASN A 397 -6.13 -13.69 -25.36
C ASN A 397 -7.07 -14.78 -25.92
N GLY A 398 -8.35 -14.46 -26.12
CA GLY A 398 -9.36 -15.41 -26.62
C GLY A 398 -9.90 -16.37 -25.56
N VAL A 399 -9.54 -16.17 -24.29
CA VAL A 399 -10.05 -16.93 -23.15
C VAL A 399 -11.13 -16.12 -22.45
N GLN A 400 -12.37 -16.61 -22.52
CA GLN A 400 -13.50 -15.99 -21.83
C GLN A 400 -13.62 -16.47 -20.39
N PHE A 401 -13.66 -15.52 -19.47
CA PHE A 401 -13.84 -15.76 -18.04
C PHE A 401 -14.73 -14.70 -17.39
N THR A 402 -15.07 -14.91 -16.13
CA THR A 402 -15.91 -13.99 -15.37
C THR A 402 -15.20 -13.61 -14.09
N VAL A 403 -15.26 -12.33 -13.73
CA VAL A 403 -14.76 -11.78 -12.48
C VAL A 403 -15.94 -11.30 -11.65
N ASN A 404 -15.96 -11.58 -10.37
CA ASN A 404 -16.97 -11.12 -9.43
C ASN A 404 -16.30 -10.58 -8.17
N LEU A 405 -15.82 -9.34 -8.22
CA LEU A 405 -15.22 -8.72 -7.04
C LEU A 405 -16.25 -8.47 -5.94
N GLY A 406 -17.55 -8.42 -6.28
CA GLY A 406 -18.64 -8.42 -5.30
C GLY A 406 -18.59 -9.63 -4.37
N ALA A 407 -18.15 -10.80 -4.84
CA ALA A 407 -17.93 -11.97 -3.97
C ALA A 407 -16.78 -11.75 -2.98
N PHE A 408 -15.64 -11.21 -3.44
CA PHE A 408 -14.52 -10.86 -2.57
C PHE A 408 -14.97 -9.88 -1.47
N PHE A 409 -15.59 -8.76 -1.88
CA PHE A 409 -16.06 -7.75 -0.95
C PHE A 409 -17.21 -8.22 -0.05
N GLY A 410 -17.94 -9.26 -0.47
CA GLY A 410 -18.92 -9.96 0.35
C GLY A 410 -18.31 -10.94 1.36
N GLY A 411 -16.98 -11.06 1.42
CA GLY A 411 -16.27 -11.95 2.34
C GLY A 411 -16.26 -13.41 1.91
N ALA A 412 -16.30 -13.69 0.60
CA ALA A 412 -16.29 -15.07 0.09
C ALA A 412 -15.04 -15.87 0.49
N VAL A 413 -13.90 -15.20 0.64
CA VAL A 413 -12.66 -15.79 1.17
C VAL A 413 -12.59 -15.44 2.66
N THR A 414 -13.07 -16.33 3.51
CA THR A 414 -13.01 -16.11 4.97
C THR A 414 -11.65 -16.46 5.56
N ASP A 415 -10.89 -17.27 4.84
CA ASP A 415 -9.58 -17.77 5.23
C ASP A 415 -8.72 -17.85 3.95
N ILE A 416 -7.58 -17.15 3.94
CA ILE A 416 -6.70 -17.12 2.77
C ILE A 416 -6.13 -18.49 2.44
N GLU A 417 -5.97 -19.39 3.42
CA GLU A 417 -5.42 -20.74 3.19
C GLU A 417 -6.27 -21.54 2.21
N GLU A 418 -7.58 -21.25 2.16
CA GLU A 418 -8.51 -21.91 1.25
C GLU A 418 -8.29 -21.55 -0.23
N VAL A 419 -7.46 -20.56 -0.51
CA VAL A 419 -7.15 -20.09 -1.87
C VAL A 419 -5.64 -20.05 -2.18
N LEU A 420 -4.79 -20.44 -1.22
CA LEU A 420 -3.36 -20.60 -1.46
C LEU A 420 -3.07 -21.88 -2.25
N PRO A 421 -1.98 -21.92 -3.04
CA PRO A 421 -1.55 -23.15 -3.69
C PRO A 421 -1.22 -24.27 -2.71
N TYR A 422 -1.39 -25.51 -3.16
CA TYR A 422 -0.91 -26.67 -2.41
C TYR A 422 0.61 -26.61 -2.30
N PHE A 423 1.10 -26.64 -1.05
CA PHE A 423 2.51 -26.48 -0.74
C PHE A 423 2.92 -27.46 0.36
N HIS A 424 4.02 -28.16 0.14
CA HIS A 424 4.67 -28.96 1.17
C HIS A 424 5.77 -28.15 1.82
N TRP A 425 5.59 -27.82 3.10
CA TRP A 425 6.62 -27.19 3.90
C TRP A 425 7.66 -28.20 4.37
N ASN A 426 8.93 -27.83 4.27
CA ASN A 426 10.00 -28.60 4.89
C ASN A 426 9.83 -28.63 6.42
N ASP A 427 10.41 -29.64 7.07
CA ASP A 427 10.36 -29.78 8.53
C ASP A 427 10.92 -28.50 9.20
N PRO A 428 10.12 -27.75 9.99
CA PRO A 428 10.58 -26.53 10.64
C PRO A 428 11.74 -26.75 11.63
N ALA A 429 11.96 -27.99 12.10
CA ALA A 429 13.08 -28.34 12.95
C ALA A 429 14.43 -28.36 12.21
N GLN A 430 14.44 -28.40 10.87
CA GLN A 430 15.65 -28.44 10.05
C GLN A 430 16.04 -27.06 9.53
N SER A 431 17.30 -26.88 9.12
CA SER A 431 17.70 -25.69 8.36
C SER A 431 17.06 -25.75 6.98
N TRP A 432 16.41 -24.66 6.58
CA TRP A 432 15.91 -24.42 5.23
C TRP A 432 16.95 -23.69 4.37
N VAL A 433 18.00 -23.13 4.99
CA VAL A 433 19.16 -22.60 4.24
C VAL A 433 20.04 -23.75 3.78
N GLN A 434 20.25 -23.85 2.47
CA GLN A 434 21.07 -24.87 1.82
C GLN A 434 22.10 -24.25 0.87
N SER A 435 23.17 -24.99 0.62
CA SER A 435 24.18 -24.62 -0.38
C SER A 435 23.75 -25.09 -1.77
N HIS A 436 23.87 -24.23 -2.77
CA HIS A 436 23.61 -24.55 -4.16
C HIS A 436 24.77 -24.10 -5.05
N VAL A 437 24.98 -24.80 -6.16
CA VAL A 437 26.03 -24.45 -7.13
C VAL A 437 25.51 -23.31 -8.02
N GLN A 438 26.13 -22.14 -7.92
CA GLN A 438 25.78 -20.98 -8.76
C GLN A 438 26.42 -21.06 -10.13
N TRP A 439 27.70 -21.42 -10.16
CA TRP A 439 28.43 -21.62 -11.39
C TRP A 439 29.56 -22.62 -11.21
N GLN A 440 29.95 -23.25 -12.31
CA GLN A 440 31.04 -24.20 -12.35
C GLN A 440 31.95 -23.92 -13.54
N ASN A 441 33.26 -24.06 -13.31
CA ASN A 441 34.28 -24.02 -14.34
C ASN A 441 34.96 -25.37 -14.45
N GLU A 442 35.29 -25.77 -15.67
CA GLU A 442 35.99 -27.02 -15.94
C GLU A 442 37.35 -26.77 -16.60
N TYR A 443 38.36 -27.52 -16.15
CA TYR A 443 39.72 -27.46 -16.68
C TYR A 443 40.27 -28.87 -16.86
N TYR A 444 40.96 -29.14 -17.97
CA TYR A 444 41.58 -30.44 -18.24
C TYR A 444 43.07 -30.40 -17.89
N THR A 445 43.50 -31.32 -17.01
CA THR A 445 44.90 -31.43 -16.56
C THR A 445 45.15 -32.81 -15.98
N SER A 446 46.43 -33.22 -15.94
CA SER A 446 46.89 -34.46 -15.31
C SER A 446 47.30 -34.30 -13.84
N THR A 447 47.50 -33.06 -13.40
CA THR A 447 47.83 -32.70 -12.02
C THR A 447 47.25 -31.33 -11.68
N TYR A 448 46.81 -31.12 -10.44
CA TYR A 448 46.33 -29.81 -9.98
C TYR A 448 46.74 -29.56 -8.53
N GLY A 449 47.20 -28.33 -8.29
CA GLY A 449 47.63 -27.86 -6.98
C GLY A 449 46.69 -26.79 -6.44
N PHE A 450 46.30 -26.88 -5.18
CA PHE A 450 45.43 -25.91 -4.52
C PHE A 450 45.71 -25.83 -3.02
N PHE A 451 45.35 -24.72 -2.39
CA PHE A 451 45.47 -24.56 -0.95
C PHE A 451 44.21 -25.10 -0.25
N TYR A 452 44.35 -25.88 0.81
CA TYR A 452 43.25 -26.48 1.56
C TYR A 452 43.64 -26.66 3.03
N ASN A 453 42.82 -26.17 3.96
CA ASN A 453 43.06 -26.25 5.41
C ASN A 453 44.50 -25.86 5.82
N GLY A 454 44.98 -24.72 5.30
CA GLY A 454 46.30 -24.17 5.66
C GLY A 454 47.49 -24.82 4.95
N ASN A 455 47.28 -25.79 4.04
CA ASN A 455 48.34 -26.51 3.37
C ASN A 455 48.13 -26.54 1.85
N TYR A 456 49.21 -26.60 1.09
CA TYR A 456 49.12 -26.81 -0.35
C TYR A 456 48.99 -28.31 -0.66
N VAL A 457 47.92 -28.69 -1.35
CA VAL A 457 47.58 -30.06 -1.74
C VAL A 457 47.80 -30.22 -3.24
N TYR A 458 48.42 -31.34 -3.63
CA TYR A 458 48.60 -31.74 -5.03
C TYR A 458 47.85 -33.03 -5.29
N ILE A 459 47.09 -33.07 -6.38
CA ILE A 459 46.36 -34.25 -6.83
C ILE A 459 46.85 -34.62 -8.22
N ASP A 460 47.45 -35.80 -8.35
CA ASP A 460 47.92 -36.37 -9.60
C ASP A 460 46.93 -37.39 -10.19
N ASN A 461 47.18 -37.84 -11.41
CA ASN A 461 46.40 -38.86 -12.13
C ASN A 461 44.91 -38.48 -12.28
N ILE A 462 44.65 -37.19 -12.43
CA ILE A 462 43.34 -36.66 -12.80
C ILE A 462 43.28 -36.42 -14.31
N THR A 463 42.07 -36.26 -14.83
CA THR A 463 41.81 -35.89 -16.23
C THR A 463 41.09 -34.55 -16.31
N LYS A 464 40.38 -34.16 -15.25
CA LYS A 464 39.57 -32.95 -15.20
C LYS A 464 39.48 -32.39 -13.78
N VAL A 465 39.43 -31.07 -13.67
CA VAL A 465 39.11 -30.32 -12.47
C VAL A 465 37.79 -29.59 -12.69
N ILE A 466 36.85 -29.73 -11.76
CA ILE A 466 35.60 -28.97 -11.70
C ILE A 466 35.69 -28.03 -10.50
N SER A 467 35.74 -26.74 -10.74
CA SER A 467 35.64 -25.73 -9.67
C SER A 467 34.19 -25.26 -9.60
N ARG A 468 33.54 -25.47 -8.46
CA ARG A 468 32.16 -25.03 -8.19
C ARG A 468 32.19 -23.85 -7.22
N ARG A 469 31.52 -22.76 -7.58
CA ARG A 469 31.18 -21.71 -6.62
C ARG A 469 29.77 -21.95 -6.12
N ASN A 470 29.66 -21.99 -4.81
CA ASN A 470 28.42 -22.23 -4.13
C ASN A 470 27.94 -20.93 -3.49
N GLY A 471 26.65 -20.68 -3.67
CA GLY A 471 25.90 -19.69 -2.92
C GLY A 471 25.10 -20.37 -1.82
N LEU A 472 24.36 -19.56 -1.06
CA LEU A 472 23.34 -20.04 -0.14
C LEU A 472 21.96 -19.61 -0.65
N GLU A 473 21.00 -20.50 -0.52
CA GLU A 473 19.60 -20.21 -0.83
C GLU A 473 18.69 -20.73 0.27
N MET A 474 17.50 -20.14 0.36
CA MET A 474 16.43 -20.60 1.24
C MET A 474 15.51 -21.56 0.46
N ASN A 475 15.36 -22.77 0.99
CA ASN A 475 14.47 -23.80 0.49
C ASN A 475 13.43 -24.14 1.57
N MET A 476 12.29 -23.44 1.52
CA MET A 476 11.18 -23.62 2.46
C MET A 476 10.31 -24.85 2.18
N GLY A 477 10.40 -25.43 0.99
CA GLY A 477 9.50 -26.50 0.56
C GLY A 477 9.30 -26.56 -0.95
N TYR A 478 8.23 -27.23 -1.39
CA TYR A 478 7.91 -27.39 -2.80
C TYR A 478 6.40 -27.38 -3.04
N ASN A 479 5.99 -26.93 -4.23
CA ASN A 479 4.58 -26.98 -4.65
C ASN A 479 4.16 -28.44 -4.86
N THR A 480 2.89 -28.72 -4.56
CA THR A 480 2.31 -30.05 -4.72
C THR A 480 1.03 -30.03 -5.55
N ASP A 481 0.61 -31.20 -6.03
CA ASP A 481 -0.74 -31.41 -6.55
C ASP A 481 -1.74 -31.63 -5.39
N SER A 482 -3.01 -31.85 -5.72
CA SER A 482 -4.08 -32.04 -4.74
C SER A 482 -3.97 -33.32 -3.89
N VAL A 483 -3.07 -34.26 -4.24
CA VAL A 483 -2.80 -35.48 -3.47
C VAL A 483 -1.43 -35.45 -2.77
N GLY A 484 -0.70 -34.33 -2.89
CA GLY A 484 0.57 -34.10 -2.19
C GLY A 484 1.81 -34.53 -2.97
N ASN A 485 1.71 -34.88 -4.26
CA ASN A 485 2.90 -35.16 -5.06
C ASN A 485 3.59 -33.85 -5.44
N MET A 486 4.92 -33.82 -5.39
CA MET A 486 5.72 -32.70 -5.90
C MET A 486 5.43 -32.47 -7.39
N ILE A 487 5.24 -31.21 -7.77
CA ILE A 487 5.14 -30.80 -9.18
C ILE A 487 6.47 -30.14 -9.61
N GLY A 488 6.78 -30.17 -10.91
CA GLY A 488 8.01 -29.59 -11.42
C GLY A 488 8.04 -28.05 -11.34
N ASP A 489 9.23 -27.46 -11.27
CA ASP A 489 9.41 -26.00 -11.17
C ASP A 489 8.86 -25.22 -12.39
N SER A 490 8.71 -25.89 -13.53
CA SER A 490 8.10 -25.33 -14.74
C SER A 490 6.57 -25.46 -14.78
N GLU A 491 5.97 -26.16 -13.81
CA GLU A 491 4.52 -26.33 -13.73
C GLU A 491 3.88 -25.24 -12.88
N MET A 492 2.75 -24.71 -13.33
CA MET A 492 1.96 -23.79 -12.53
C MET A 492 1.41 -24.46 -11.26
N PRO A 493 1.39 -23.76 -10.11
CA PRO A 493 0.90 -24.31 -8.85
C PRO A 493 -0.55 -24.79 -8.94
N PHE A 494 -0.86 -25.88 -8.24
CA PHE A 494 -2.24 -26.35 -8.12
C PHE A 494 -2.94 -25.60 -7.00
N LEU A 495 -4.13 -25.07 -7.33
CA LEU A 495 -5.00 -24.40 -6.37
C LEU A 495 -6.10 -25.37 -5.88
N PRO A 496 -6.51 -25.27 -4.60
CA PRO A 496 -7.66 -26.01 -4.09
C PRO A 496 -8.98 -25.58 -4.74
N ASP A 497 -9.08 -24.31 -5.13
CA ASP A 497 -10.23 -23.75 -5.82
C ASP A 497 -9.79 -22.67 -6.82
N TYR A 498 -9.84 -23.01 -8.11
CA TYR A 498 -9.51 -22.07 -9.20
C TYR A 498 -10.52 -20.93 -9.33
N THR A 499 -11.71 -21.03 -8.73
CA THR A 499 -12.69 -19.95 -8.71
C THR A 499 -12.42 -18.94 -7.61
N PHE A 500 -11.47 -19.20 -6.71
CA PHE A 500 -11.17 -18.35 -5.55
C PHE A 500 -12.44 -18.00 -4.78
N LYS A 501 -13.22 -19.02 -4.38
CA LYS A 501 -14.50 -18.88 -3.68
C LYS A 501 -15.54 -18.05 -4.43
N GLY A 502 -15.51 -18.12 -5.77
CA GLY A 502 -16.45 -17.40 -6.63
C GLY A 502 -16.03 -15.99 -7.01
N ILE A 503 -14.78 -15.57 -6.72
CA ILE A 503 -14.19 -14.34 -7.29
C ILE A 503 -13.99 -14.49 -8.80
N LEU A 504 -13.65 -15.71 -9.26
CA LEU A 504 -13.55 -16.07 -10.67
C LEU A 504 -14.57 -17.19 -11.02
N PRO A 505 -15.88 -16.89 -11.08
CA PRO A 505 -16.90 -17.92 -11.33
C PRO A 505 -16.61 -18.74 -12.58
N GLY A 506 -16.67 -20.07 -12.44
CA GLY A 506 -16.46 -21.00 -13.56
C GLY A 506 -15.01 -21.08 -14.06
N MET A 507 -14.05 -20.48 -13.36
CA MET A 507 -12.63 -20.65 -13.64
C MET A 507 -12.21 -22.11 -13.39
N THR A 508 -11.39 -22.63 -14.30
CA THR A 508 -10.87 -24.00 -14.24
C THR A 508 -9.35 -23.94 -14.38
N ARG A 509 -8.66 -25.01 -13.97
CA ARG A 509 -7.21 -25.13 -14.19
C ARG A 509 -6.82 -24.91 -15.65
N ALA A 510 -7.59 -25.47 -16.60
CA ALA A 510 -7.31 -25.32 -18.03
C ALA A 510 -7.35 -23.84 -18.47
N LYS A 511 -8.38 -23.09 -18.05
CA LYS A 511 -8.48 -21.65 -18.32
C LYS A 511 -7.37 -20.86 -17.63
N TYR A 512 -7.07 -21.19 -16.38
CA TYR A 512 -6.00 -20.56 -15.61
C TYR A 512 -4.64 -20.72 -16.31
N LEU A 513 -4.32 -21.93 -16.80
CA LEU A 513 -3.10 -22.19 -17.57
C LEU A 513 -3.07 -21.43 -18.90
N GLN A 514 -4.21 -21.31 -19.60
CA GLN A 514 -4.26 -20.53 -20.84
C GLN A 514 -4.05 -19.04 -20.62
N LEU A 515 -4.46 -18.51 -19.46
CA LEU A 515 -4.34 -17.09 -19.11
C LEU A 515 -2.95 -16.73 -18.56
N PHE A 516 -2.37 -17.61 -17.74
CA PHE A 516 -1.18 -17.27 -16.95
C PHE A 516 0.04 -18.16 -17.22
N GLY A 517 -0.16 -19.35 -17.79
CA GLY A 517 0.85 -20.41 -17.91
C GLY A 517 1.69 -20.41 -19.17
#